data_AF-A0A4Y7K4G5-F1
#
_entry.id   AF-A0A4Y7K4G5-F1
#
_cell.length_a   1.000
_cell.length_b   1.000
_cell.length_c   1.000
_cell.angle_alpha   90.00
_cell.angle_beta   90.00
_cell.angle_gamma   90.00
#
_symmetry.space_group_name_H-M   'P 1'
#
loop_
_entity.id
_entity.type
_entity.pdbx_description
1 polymer ?
#
loop_
_entity_poly.entity_id
_entity_poly.type
_entity_poly.pdbx_seq_one_letter_code
_entity_poly.pdbx_strand_id
1 'polypeptide(L)'
;MASSTTIVLFLSLVSLMASIFELTTAAATFNQDIDITWGDGRGKILDDGQLLTLSLDKASGSGFQSKNEYLFGKIDMQLKLVPGNSADALLCSYLHKDQHMMKSISEILGNLSGDPYTLHTNVFSQGKGNKEQQFHLWFDPTADFHTYSILWNPQRIIFSVDDTPIREFKNSESIGVPFPMNHPMRIYSSLWNADDWATRGGLVKTDWSHAPFTASYRNFNADACISSSSSSSPCGSQPSLSSNNAWFSQELDSTAHENMKSIQKNYMIYNYCTDTKRFPQGMPQNVPPQIFHRYRGNKDCHKQINSFIHSHFC
;
A
#
# COMPACT_ATOMS: atom_id res chain seq x y z
N MET A 1 35.35 3.08 -57.99
CA MET A 1 36.02 3.39 -56.71
C MET A 1 35.15 4.40 -55.98
N ALA A 2 34.55 4.02 -54.85
CA ALA A 2 33.81 5.00 -54.06
C ALA A 2 34.79 6.04 -53.51
N SER A 3 34.44 7.32 -53.56
CA SER A 3 35.27 8.38 -52.97
C SER A 3 35.44 8.13 -51.47
N SER A 4 36.60 8.47 -50.92
CA SER A 4 36.89 8.37 -49.48
C SER A 4 35.80 9.05 -48.64
N THR A 5 35.23 10.15 -49.14
CA THR A 5 34.13 10.89 -48.49
C THR A 5 32.84 10.07 -48.39
N THR A 6 32.49 9.32 -49.44
CA THR A 6 31.31 8.44 -49.45
C THR A 6 31.45 7.27 -48.49
N ILE A 7 32.66 6.73 -48.31
CA ILE A 7 32.93 5.64 -47.36
C ILE A 7 32.82 6.14 -45.92
N VAL A 8 33.35 7.34 -45.62
CA VAL A 8 33.27 7.96 -44.30
C VAL A 8 31.82 8.29 -43.93
N LEU A 9 31.03 8.82 -44.87
CA LEU A 9 29.61 9.10 -44.64
C LEU A 9 28.82 7.81 -44.37
N PHE A 10 29.08 6.73 -45.11
CA PHE A 10 28.40 5.45 -44.91
C PHE A 10 28.76 4.83 -43.55
N LEU A 11 30.04 4.86 -43.16
CA LEU A 11 30.48 4.39 -41.84
C LEU A 11 29.89 5.22 -40.70
N SER A 12 29.76 6.54 -40.88
CA SER A 12 29.11 7.41 -39.89
C SER A 12 27.61 7.12 -39.73
N LEU A 13 26.89 6.83 -40.83
CA LEU A 13 25.48 6.43 -40.78
C LEU A 13 25.28 5.06 -40.14
N VAL A 14 26.16 4.09 -40.41
CA VAL A 14 26.12 2.77 -39.77
C VAL A 14 26.41 2.88 -38.27
N SER A 15 27.35 3.76 -37.87
CA SER A 15 27.62 4.02 -36.44
C SER A 15 26.48 4.75 -35.74
N LEU A 16 25.76 5.64 -36.44
CA LEU A 16 24.58 6.34 -35.93
C LEU A 16 23.38 5.39 -35.79
N MET A 17 23.21 4.44 -36.73
CA MET A 17 22.18 3.41 -36.66
C MET A 17 22.48 2.33 -35.60
N ALA A 18 23.76 2.03 -35.35
CA ALA A 18 24.19 1.09 -34.30
C ALA A 18 24.11 1.67 -32.87
N SER A 19 23.91 2.99 -32.73
CA SER A 19 23.73 3.66 -31.42
C SER A 19 22.25 3.78 -31.02
N ILE A 20 21.33 3.27 -31.83
CA ILE A 20 19.91 3.08 -31.48
C ILE A 20 19.67 1.60 -31.11
N PHE A 21 20.52 1.05 -30.24
CA PHE A 21 20.05 -0.02 -29.37
C PHE A 21 19.39 0.69 -28.21
N GLU A 22 18.09 0.94 -28.34
CA GLU A 22 17.25 1.21 -27.18
C GLU A 22 17.53 0.07 -26.19
N LEU A 23 18.10 0.41 -25.03
CA LEU A 23 17.94 -0.46 -23.87
C LEU A 23 16.44 -0.52 -23.64
N THR A 24 15.80 -1.55 -24.19
CA THR A 24 14.49 -1.98 -23.71
C THR A 24 14.75 -2.48 -22.28
N THR A 25 14.78 -1.55 -21.33
CA THR A 25 14.48 -1.91 -19.96
C THR A 25 13.10 -2.52 -20.03
N ALA A 26 13.02 -3.85 -19.93
CA ALA A 26 11.74 -4.50 -19.84
C ALA A 26 11.05 -3.86 -18.64
N ALA A 27 10.00 -3.08 -18.89
CA ALA A 27 9.21 -2.50 -17.81
C ALA A 27 8.83 -3.65 -16.88
N ALA A 28 9.03 -3.47 -15.57
CA ALA A 28 8.62 -4.47 -14.58
C ALA A 28 7.15 -4.83 -14.85
N THR A 29 6.86 -6.12 -14.90
CA THR A 29 5.52 -6.61 -15.23
C THR A 29 5.01 -7.46 -14.08
N PHE A 30 3.69 -7.49 -13.89
CA PHE A 30 3.09 -8.37 -12.90
C PHE A 30 3.49 -9.84 -13.10
N ASN A 31 3.75 -10.28 -14.34
CA ASN A 31 4.23 -11.62 -14.63
C ASN A 31 5.56 -11.96 -13.96
N GLN A 32 6.42 -10.96 -13.74
CA GLN A 32 7.73 -11.15 -13.11
C GLN A 32 7.63 -11.09 -11.58
N ASP A 33 6.80 -10.18 -11.06
CA ASP A 33 6.85 -9.81 -9.65
C ASP A 33 5.74 -10.40 -8.77
N ILE A 34 4.64 -10.86 -9.36
CA ILE A 34 3.42 -11.25 -8.63
C ILE A 34 3.02 -12.70 -8.92
N ASP A 35 2.53 -13.39 -7.89
CA ASP A 35 1.79 -14.65 -7.98
C ASP A 35 0.33 -14.43 -7.59
N ILE A 36 -0.61 -14.89 -8.43
CA ILE A 36 -2.03 -14.99 -8.02
C ILE A 36 -2.15 -16.14 -7.01
N THR A 37 -2.59 -15.85 -5.79
CA THR A 37 -2.62 -16.81 -4.67
C THR A 37 -3.93 -17.58 -4.60
N TRP A 38 -5.05 -16.94 -4.96
CA TRP A 38 -6.37 -17.57 -4.96
C TRP A 38 -7.35 -16.81 -5.88
N GLY A 39 -8.48 -17.46 -6.21
CA GLY A 39 -9.61 -16.82 -6.88
C GLY A 39 -10.20 -17.60 -8.05
N ASP A 40 -9.60 -18.73 -8.45
CA ASP A 40 -10.15 -19.61 -9.51
C ASP A 40 -10.51 -18.84 -10.79
N GLY A 41 -9.53 -18.13 -11.36
CA GLY A 41 -9.69 -17.28 -12.55
C GLY A 41 -10.21 -15.86 -12.30
N ARG A 42 -10.53 -15.49 -11.05
CA ARG A 42 -10.94 -14.13 -10.65
C ARG A 42 -9.76 -13.15 -10.50
N GLY A 43 -8.57 -13.66 -10.21
CA GLY A 43 -7.33 -12.91 -10.33
C GLY A 43 -6.76 -13.10 -11.72
N LYS A 44 -6.54 -12.01 -12.47
CA LYS A 44 -6.01 -12.06 -13.84
C LYS A 44 -4.87 -11.06 -14.02
N ILE A 45 -3.84 -11.50 -14.73
CA ILE A 45 -2.80 -10.65 -15.29
C ILE A 45 -3.10 -10.53 -16.79
N LEU A 46 -3.25 -9.29 -17.25
CA LEU A 46 -3.69 -8.91 -18.59
C LEU A 46 -2.65 -7.98 -19.23
N ASP A 47 -2.85 -7.68 -20.51
CA ASP A 47 -2.05 -6.69 -21.26
C ASP A 47 -0.54 -6.93 -21.12
N ASP A 48 -0.11 -8.17 -21.36
CA ASP A 48 1.29 -8.62 -21.25
C ASP A 48 1.94 -8.33 -19.87
N GLY A 49 1.12 -8.27 -18.82
CA GLY A 49 1.57 -8.03 -17.46
C GLY A 49 1.55 -6.58 -17.02
N GLN A 50 0.92 -5.68 -17.79
CA GLN A 50 0.76 -4.27 -17.44
C GLN A 50 -0.48 -4.00 -16.58
N LEU A 51 -1.47 -4.89 -16.60
CA LEU A 51 -2.71 -4.78 -15.84
C LEU A 51 -2.94 -6.04 -15.02
N LEU A 52 -3.30 -5.87 -13.75
CA LEU A 52 -3.82 -6.94 -12.91
C LEU A 52 -5.22 -6.57 -12.47
N THR A 53 -6.14 -7.53 -12.50
CA THR A 53 -7.50 -7.36 -11.97
C THR A 53 -7.80 -8.42 -10.94
N LEU A 54 -8.41 -8.00 -9.82
CA LEU A 54 -9.05 -8.91 -8.87
C LEU A 54 -10.55 -8.70 -8.94
N SER A 55 -11.31 -9.79 -9.08
CA SER A 55 -12.77 -9.76 -9.02
C SER A 55 -13.33 -10.51 -7.82
N LEU A 56 -14.52 -10.10 -7.39
CA LEU A 56 -15.30 -10.70 -6.31
C LEU A 56 -16.74 -10.93 -6.77
N ASP A 57 -17.22 -12.15 -6.55
CA ASP A 57 -18.61 -12.56 -6.72
C ASP A 57 -19.05 -13.43 -5.54
N LYS A 58 -20.31 -13.90 -5.58
CA LYS A 58 -20.92 -14.66 -4.48
C LYS A 58 -20.19 -15.97 -4.16
N ALA A 59 -19.44 -16.53 -5.12
CA ALA A 59 -18.70 -17.78 -4.92
C ALA A 59 -17.32 -17.54 -4.31
N SER A 60 -16.63 -16.47 -4.72
CA SER A 60 -15.30 -16.13 -4.19
C SER A 60 -14.84 -14.73 -4.54
N GLY A 61 -13.88 -14.26 -3.77
CA GLY A 61 -13.00 -13.15 -4.15
C GLY A 61 -11.76 -13.62 -4.92
N SER A 62 -10.69 -12.84 -4.80
CA SER A 62 -9.38 -13.21 -5.32
C SER A 62 -8.25 -12.47 -4.62
N GLY A 63 -7.01 -12.92 -4.85
CA GLY A 63 -5.84 -12.30 -4.24
C GLY A 63 -4.53 -12.67 -4.91
N PHE A 64 -3.50 -11.88 -4.60
CA PHE A 64 -2.16 -12.06 -5.10
C PHE A 64 -1.12 -11.75 -4.01
N GLN A 65 0.11 -12.16 -4.25
CA GLN A 65 1.27 -11.82 -3.44
C GLN A 65 2.49 -11.49 -4.32
N SER A 66 3.46 -10.75 -3.79
CA SER A 66 4.77 -10.62 -4.42
C SER A 66 5.54 -11.93 -4.35
N LYS A 67 6.30 -12.23 -5.39
CA LYS A 67 7.22 -13.37 -5.44
C LYS A 67 8.37 -13.22 -4.46
N ASN A 68 8.86 -11.99 -4.34
CA ASN A 68 9.95 -11.63 -3.44
C ASN A 68 9.44 -11.19 -2.07
N GLU A 69 10.27 -11.44 -1.05
CA GLU A 69 10.19 -10.82 0.26
C GLU A 69 11.10 -9.61 0.30
N TYR A 70 10.66 -8.55 0.98
CA TYR A 70 11.40 -7.29 1.09
C TYR A 70 11.68 -6.96 2.55
N LEU A 71 12.87 -6.43 2.84
CA LEU A 71 13.21 -5.86 4.15
C LEU A 71 13.59 -4.40 3.93
N PHE A 72 12.67 -3.48 4.21
CA PHE A 72 12.73 -2.08 3.79
C PHE A 72 12.61 -1.88 2.27
N GLY A 73 12.03 -0.75 1.89
CA GLY A 73 11.81 -0.36 0.50
C GLY A 73 10.80 0.75 0.34
N LYS A 74 10.71 1.30 -0.87
CA LYS A 74 9.58 2.07 -1.36
C LYS A 74 8.77 1.18 -2.31
N ILE A 75 7.53 0.94 -1.93
CA ILE A 75 6.56 0.17 -2.71
C ILE A 75 5.51 1.14 -3.24
N ASP A 76 5.39 1.21 -4.56
CA ASP A 76 4.38 1.99 -5.27
C ASP A 76 3.46 1.03 -6.04
N MET A 77 2.16 1.31 -6.02
CA MET A 77 1.17 0.58 -6.81
C MET A 77 0.07 1.53 -7.21
N GLN A 78 -0.38 1.46 -8.46
CA GLN A 78 -1.55 2.21 -8.90
C GLN A 78 -2.80 1.35 -8.78
N LEU A 79 -3.82 1.87 -8.12
CA LEU A 79 -5.08 1.17 -7.88
C LEU A 79 -6.23 2.02 -8.42
N LYS A 80 -7.18 1.35 -9.07
CA LYS A 80 -8.50 1.88 -9.40
C LYS A 80 -9.55 0.99 -8.76
N LEU A 81 -10.39 1.57 -7.91
CA LEU A 81 -11.34 0.86 -7.06
C LEU A 81 -12.62 0.48 -7.82
N VAL A 82 -13.42 -0.36 -7.18
CA VAL A 82 -14.70 -0.86 -7.69
C VAL A 82 -15.67 0.31 -7.87
N PRO A 83 -16.16 0.61 -9.09
CA PRO A 83 -17.15 1.67 -9.29
C PRO A 83 -18.53 1.26 -8.79
N GLY A 84 -19.40 2.26 -8.58
CA GLY A 84 -20.81 2.02 -8.24
C GLY A 84 -21.00 1.60 -6.79
N ASN A 85 -21.88 0.64 -6.53
CA ASN A 85 -22.14 0.12 -5.19
C ASN A 85 -21.06 -0.92 -4.87
N SER A 86 -20.15 -0.57 -3.99
CA SER A 86 -19.03 -1.42 -3.58
C SER A 86 -19.07 -1.73 -2.09
N ALA A 87 -20.23 -1.53 -1.46
CA ALA A 87 -20.43 -1.83 -0.04
C ALA A 87 -19.86 -3.22 0.27
N ASP A 88 -18.95 -3.23 1.24
CA ASP A 88 -18.29 -4.41 1.79
C ASP A 88 -17.30 -5.13 0.87
N ALA A 89 -17.03 -4.60 -0.32
CA ALA A 89 -15.86 -4.97 -1.11
C ALA A 89 -14.61 -4.34 -0.47
N LEU A 90 -13.82 -5.16 0.23
CA LEU A 90 -12.60 -4.71 0.87
C LEU A 90 -11.40 -5.01 -0.02
N LEU A 91 -10.65 -3.94 -0.32
CA LEU A 91 -9.35 -4.04 -0.97
C LEU A 91 -8.25 -3.94 0.10
N CYS A 92 -7.59 -5.04 0.39
CA CYS A 92 -6.46 -5.08 1.32
C CYS A 92 -5.13 -5.00 0.56
N SER A 93 -4.16 -4.24 1.06
CA SER A 93 -2.75 -4.40 0.68
C SER A 93 -1.86 -4.47 1.93
N TYR A 94 -1.07 -5.55 2.08
CA TYR A 94 -0.27 -5.76 3.30
C TYR A 94 1.10 -6.38 3.06
N LEU A 95 1.99 -6.19 4.03
CA LEU A 95 3.29 -6.85 4.12
C LEU A 95 3.20 -7.98 5.17
N HIS A 96 3.47 -9.24 4.82
CA HIS A 96 3.32 -10.41 5.72
C HIS A 96 4.49 -11.40 5.63
N LYS A 97 4.73 -12.13 6.73
CA LYS A 97 5.70 -13.23 6.81
C LYS A 97 5.12 -14.53 7.39
N ASP A 98 4.26 -14.47 8.42
CA ASP A 98 3.51 -15.63 8.94
C ASP A 98 2.53 -15.22 10.07
N GLN A 99 1.63 -16.14 10.47
CA GLN A 99 0.43 -15.97 11.32
C GLN A 99 0.58 -15.18 12.65
N HIS A 100 1.79 -14.84 13.09
CA HIS A 100 2.03 -14.10 14.34
C HIS A 100 2.63 -12.71 14.18
N MET A 101 3.02 -12.27 12.97
CA MET A 101 3.63 -10.95 12.79
C MET A 101 3.21 -10.24 11.50
N MET A 102 2.74 -9.00 11.72
CA MET A 102 2.29 -7.97 10.78
C MET A 102 1.09 -8.34 9.88
N LYS A 103 -0.06 -7.67 10.10
CA LYS A 103 -1.37 -8.07 9.55
C LYS A 103 -2.04 -7.05 8.62
N SER A 104 -1.63 -5.77 8.58
CA SER A 104 -2.16 -4.83 7.58
C SER A 104 -1.34 -3.55 7.50
N ILE A 105 -1.18 -2.99 6.29
CA ILE A 105 -0.68 -1.63 6.08
C ILE A 105 -1.84 -0.73 5.59
N SER A 106 -2.61 -1.15 4.57
CA SER A 106 -3.82 -0.41 4.15
C SER A 106 -5.01 -1.32 3.81
N GLU A 107 -6.21 -0.88 4.16
CA GLU A 107 -7.50 -1.49 3.85
C GLU A 107 -8.39 -0.40 3.25
N ILE A 108 -9.00 -0.64 2.09
CA ILE A 108 -9.91 0.33 1.46
C ILE A 108 -11.31 -0.23 1.47
N LEU A 109 -12.18 0.41 2.26
CA LEU A 109 -13.55 0.02 2.50
C LEU A 109 -14.46 0.70 1.47
N GLY A 110 -15.10 -0.12 0.63
CA GLY A 110 -16.16 0.33 -0.27
C GLY A 110 -17.40 0.83 0.46
N ASN A 111 -18.26 1.50 -0.29
CA ASN A 111 -19.44 2.17 0.25
C ASN A 111 -20.60 2.13 -0.75
N LEU A 112 -21.77 2.63 -0.34
CA LEU A 112 -22.90 2.82 -1.23
C LEU A 112 -22.55 3.79 -2.37
N SER A 113 -23.22 3.65 -3.51
CA SER A 113 -23.01 4.55 -4.65
C SER A 113 -23.20 6.02 -4.26
N GLY A 114 -22.19 6.83 -4.50
CA GLY A 114 -22.19 8.27 -4.18
C GLY A 114 -21.65 8.61 -2.79
N ASP A 115 -21.44 7.62 -1.92
CA ASP A 115 -20.79 7.83 -0.62
C ASP A 115 -19.26 7.65 -0.74
N PRO A 116 -18.46 8.37 0.06
CA PRO A 116 -17.00 8.32 -0.07
C PRO A 116 -16.45 6.97 0.42
N TYR A 117 -15.44 6.49 -0.29
CA TYR A 117 -14.56 5.43 0.16
C TYR A 117 -13.80 5.83 1.44
N THR A 118 -13.43 4.83 2.24
CA THR A 118 -12.55 5.02 3.41
C THR A 118 -11.24 4.28 3.20
N LEU A 119 -10.14 5.03 3.17
CA LEU A 119 -8.79 4.48 3.25
C LEU A 119 -8.43 4.31 4.73
N HIS A 120 -8.27 3.06 5.14
CA HIS A 120 -7.83 2.66 6.46
C HIS A 120 -6.34 2.30 6.42
N THR A 121 -5.56 2.80 7.37
CA THR A 121 -4.15 2.44 7.55
C THR A 121 -3.92 1.86 8.93
N ASN A 122 -3.05 0.87 9.05
CA ASN A 122 -2.66 0.30 10.33
C ASN A 122 -1.17 -0.04 10.34
N VAL A 123 -0.61 -0.22 11.52
CA VAL A 123 0.77 -0.71 11.68
C VAL A 123 0.79 -1.76 12.77
N PHE A 124 1.10 -2.99 12.35
CA PHE A 124 1.31 -4.12 13.24
C PHE A 124 2.80 -4.34 13.43
N SER A 125 3.24 -4.50 14.68
CA SER A 125 4.61 -4.93 14.98
C SER A 125 4.58 -5.86 16.19
N GLN A 126 5.30 -6.97 16.10
CA GLN A 126 5.33 -8.04 17.11
C GLN A 126 3.92 -8.49 17.52
N GLY A 127 3.04 -8.73 16.54
CA GLY A 127 1.64 -9.13 16.75
C GLY A 127 0.72 -8.04 17.29
N LYS A 128 1.24 -6.84 17.62
CA LYS A 128 0.45 -5.72 18.16
C LYS A 128 0.09 -4.72 17.07
N GLY A 129 -1.19 -4.71 16.67
CA GLY A 129 -1.82 -3.70 15.84
C GLY A 129 -2.38 -2.54 16.67
N ASN A 130 -3.67 -2.25 16.49
CA ASN A 130 -4.44 -1.21 17.18
C ASN A 130 -3.93 0.22 16.93
N LYS A 131 -3.41 0.46 15.72
CA LYS A 131 -2.86 1.76 15.30
C LYS A 131 -3.59 2.28 14.06
N GLU A 132 -4.91 2.15 14.07
CA GLU A 132 -5.78 2.49 12.96
C GLU A 132 -5.86 4.01 12.73
N GLN A 133 -5.77 4.44 11.48
CA GLN A 133 -6.16 5.78 11.04
C GLN A 133 -7.01 5.64 9.78
N GLN A 134 -8.08 6.43 9.66
CA GLN A 134 -9.01 6.37 8.54
C GLN A 134 -9.11 7.73 7.87
N PHE A 135 -9.22 7.72 6.55
CA PHE A 135 -9.28 8.91 5.71
C PHE A 135 -10.36 8.77 4.63
N HIS A 136 -11.09 9.85 4.36
CA HIS A 136 -11.71 10.02 3.05
C HIS A 136 -10.66 10.49 2.04
N LEU A 137 -10.85 10.18 0.76
CA LEU A 137 -9.97 10.66 -0.31
C LEU A 137 -10.49 11.98 -0.87
N TRP A 138 -9.58 12.82 -1.37
CA TRP A 138 -9.90 14.12 -1.99
C TRP A 138 -10.25 14.01 -3.48
N PHE A 139 -10.51 12.79 -3.94
CA PHE A 139 -10.87 12.43 -5.30
C PHE A 139 -11.76 11.17 -5.27
N ASP A 140 -12.39 10.86 -6.41
CA ASP A 140 -13.11 9.59 -6.60
C ASP A 140 -12.12 8.48 -7.01
N PRO A 141 -11.80 7.52 -6.13
CA PRO A 141 -10.81 6.49 -6.41
C PRO A 141 -11.30 5.41 -7.39
N THR A 142 -12.55 5.50 -7.86
CA THR A 142 -13.13 4.60 -8.87
C THR A 142 -13.01 5.15 -10.28
N ALA A 143 -12.82 6.46 -10.43
CA ALA A 143 -12.81 7.16 -11.71
C ALA A 143 -11.50 6.96 -12.48
N ASP A 144 -10.36 6.97 -11.79
CA ASP A 144 -9.04 6.76 -12.39
C ASP A 144 -8.11 6.00 -11.43
N PHE A 145 -6.93 5.63 -11.94
CA PHE A 145 -5.86 5.04 -11.15
C PHE A 145 -5.13 6.11 -10.33
N HIS A 146 -4.97 5.84 -9.04
CA HIS A 146 -4.18 6.65 -8.12
C HIS A 146 -3.03 5.83 -7.54
N THR A 147 -1.92 6.48 -7.24
CA THR A 147 -0.72 5.83 -6.71
C THR A 147 -0.81 5.75 -5.19
N TYR A 148 -0.72 4.54 -4.65
CA TYR A 148 -0.65 4.30 -3.22
C TYR A 148 0.75 3.79 -2.90
N SER A 149 1.42 4.50 -1.99
CA SER A 149 2.84 4.29 -1.70
C SER A 149 3.07 3.98 -0.23
N ILE A 150 3.97 3.03 0.01
CA ILE A 150 4.52 2.72 1.32
C ILE A 150 6.03 2.85 1.22
N LEU A 151 6.58 3.84 1.90
CA LEU A 151 8.02 3.92 2.16
C LEU A 151 8.27 3.35 3.55
N TRP A 152 9.08 2.30 3.62
CA TRP A 152 9.47 1.65 4.87
C TRP A 152 10.99 1.59 4.93
N ASN A 153 11.56 2.28 5.91
CA ASN A 153 12.99 2.28 6.18
C ASN A 153 13.25 2.08 7.68
N PRO A 154 14.52 1.95 8.12
CA PRO A 154 14.86 1.74 9.53
C PRO A 154 14.31 2.81 10.50
N GLN A 155 14.08 4.02 10.03
CA GLN A 155 13.62 5.14 10.86
C GLN A 155 12.10 5.34 10.84
N ARG A 156 11.38 4.94 9.80
CA ARG A 156 9.95 5.26 9.64
C ARG A 156 9.22 4.45 8.58
N ILE A 157 7.90 4.51 8.67
CA ILE A 157 6.96 4.11 7.61
C ILE A 157 6.17 5.36 7.19
N ILE A 158 6.17 5.70 5.91
CA ILE A 158 5.39 6.80 5.34
C ILE A 158 4.37 6.21 4.37
N PHE A 159 3.11 6.60 4.56
CA PHE A 159 1.99 6.26 3.69
C PHE A 159 1.69 7.48 2.83
N SER A 160 1.59 7.30 1.52
CA SER A 160 1.26 8.38 0.60
C SER A 160 0.20 7.97 -0.40
N VAL A 161 -0.56 8.96 -0.87
CA VAL A 161 -1.50 8.85 -1.98
C VAL A 161 -1.14 9.94 -2.98
N ASP A 162 -0.82 9.56 -4.22
CA ASP A 162 -0.30 10.46 -5.26
C ASP A 162 0.82 11.36 -4.75
N ASP A 163 1.86 10.73 -4.20
CA ASP A 163 3.04 11.38 -3.59
C ASP A 163 2.73 12.33 -2.41
N THR A 164 1.47 12.41 -1.96
CA THR A 164 1.05 13.22 -0.81
C THR A 164 1.07 12.36 0.46
N PRO A 165 1.96 12.64 1.45
CA PRO A 165 2.00 11.88 2.68
C PRO A 165 0.73 12.10 3.51
N ILE A 166 0.10 11.00 3.93
CA ILE A 166 -1.11 11.01 4.76
C ILE A 166 -0.81 10.59 6.20
N ARG A 167 0.26 9.81 6.41
CA ARG A 167 0.65 9.26 7.70
C ARG A 167 2.16 8.97 7.73
N GLU A 168 2.78 9.29 8.85
CA GLU A 168 4.14 8.88 9.20
C GLU A 168 4.11 8.10 10.52
N PHE A 169 4.79 6.94 10.54
CA PHE A 169 4.99 6.13 11.73
C PHE A 169 6.49 6.00 12.00
N LYS A 170 6.99 6.72 13.00
CA LYS A 170 8.42 6.74 13.33
C LYS A 170 8.83 5.50 14.14
N ASN A 171 10.03 5.00 13.87
CA ASN A 171 10.67 4.03 14.74
C ASN A 171 10.90 4.67 16.12
N SER A 172 10.21 4.12 17.11
CA SER A 172 10.22 4.57 18.50
C SER A 172 10.55 3.42 19.44
N GLU A 173 11.36 2.45 18.98
CA GLU A 173 11.80 1.31 19.79
C GLU A 173 12.52 1.74 21.07
N SER A 174 13.23 2.87 21.04
CA SER A 174 13.92 3.45 22.20
C SER A 174 12.98 3.80 23.37
N ILE A 175 11.69 4.01 23.10
CA ILE A 175 10.67 4.27 24.12
C ILE A 175 9.69 3.10 24.29
N GLY A 176 10.04 1.91 23.79
CA GLY A 176 9.30 0.67 24.00
C GLY A 176 8.22 0.38 22.95
N VAL A 177 8.18 1.11 21.84
CA VAL A 177 7.23 0.85 20.76
C VAL A 177 7.86 -0.06 19.71
N PRO A 178 7.30 -1.26 19.46
CA PRO A 178 7.81 -2.15 18.42
C PRO A 178 7.74 -1.54 17.01
N PHE A 179 8.78 -1.78 16.21
CA PHE A 179 8.86 -1.39 14.79
C PHE A 179 9.32 -2.58 13.93
N PRO A 180 8.82 -2.75 12.69
CA PRO A 180 9.23 -3.86 11.84
C PRO A 180 10.65 -3.62 11.30
N MET A 181 11.66 -4.18 11.98
CA MET A 181 13.09 -3.99 11.63
C MET A 181 13.76 -5.22 11.00
N ASN A 182 13.35 -6.42 11.40
CA ASN A 182 14.18 -7.62 11.22
C ASN A 182 13.48 -8.75 10.45
N HIS A 183 12.26 -8.51 9.95
CA HIS A 183 11.45 -9.52 9.31
C HIS A 183 11.13 -9.07 7.88
N PRO A 184 11.73 -9.73 6.87
CA PRO A 184 11.32 -9.56 5.49
C PRO A 184 9.84 -9.88 5.30
N MET A 185 9.17 -9.20 4.39
CA MET A 185 7.73 -9.34 4.16
C MET A 185 7.39 -9.33 2.68
N ARG A 186 6.40 -10.12 2.28
CA ARG A 186 5.81 -10.06 0.93
C ARG A 186 4.66 -9.09 0.90
N ILE A 187 4.45 -8.47 -0.25
CA ILE A 187 3.30 -7.62 -0.53
C ILE A 187 2.14 -8.53 -0.92
N TYR A 188 0.97 -8.26 -0.39
CA TYR A 188 -0.26 -8.98 -0.72
C TYR A 188 -1.30 -7.99 -1.18
N SER A 189 -2.23 -8.44 -2.02
CA SER A 189 -3.52 -7.77 -2.14
C SER A 189 -4.64 -8.77 -2.34
N SER A 190 -5.83 -8.42 -1.84
CA SER A 190 -7.03 -9.24 -2.01
C SER A 190 -8.26 -8.36 -2.15
N LEU A 191 -9.26 -8.91 -2.85
CA LEU A 191 -10.62 -8.39 -2.91
C LEU A 191 -11.55 -9.45 -2.34
N TRP A 192 -12.22 -9.14 -1.23
CA TRP A 192 -13.10 -10.08 -0.53
C TRP A 192 -14.27 -9.35 0.15
N ASN A 193 -15.32 -10.10 0.49
CA ASN A 193 -16.53 -9.59 1.15
C ASN A 193 -16.30 -9.49 2.67
N ALA A 194 -16.50 -8.29 3.22
CA ALA A 194 -16.36 -8.01 4.65
C ALA A 194 -17.68 -7.50 5.28
N ASP A 195 -18.81 -8.08 4.88
CA ASP A 195 -20.18 -7.69 5.26
C ASP A 195 -20.39 -7.49 6.77
N ASP A 196 -19.65 -8.22 7.59
CA ASP A 196 -19.80 -8.19 9.05
C ASP A 196 -19.37 -6.86 9.69
N TRP A 197 -18.57 -6.03 8.99
CA TRP A 197 -18.04 -4.79 9.58
C TRP A 197 -17.70 -3.66 8.61
N ALA A 198 -17.49 -3.93 7.32
CA ALA A 198 -16.85 -2.97 6.42
C ALA A 198 -17.66 -1.68 6.22
N THR A 199 -18.94 -1.79 5.86
CA THR A 199 -19.76 -0.62 5.53
C THR A 199 -20.67 -0.25 6.70
N ARG A 200 -20.45 0.95 7.26
CA ARG A 200 -21.18 1.47 8.44
C ARG A 200 -21.19 0.49 9.63
N GLY A 201 -20.07 -0.20 9.86
CA GLY A 201 -19.97 -1.19 10.93
C GLY A 201 -20.76 -2.47 10.66
N GLY A 202 -20.94 -2.84 9.38
CA GLY A 202 -21.64 -4.06 8.95
C GLY A 202 -23.17 -3.93 8.86
N LEU A 203 -23.70 -2.70 8.92
CA LEU A 203 -25.13 -2.42 8.78
C LEU A 203 -25.60 -2.48 7.33
N VAL A 204 -24.72 -2.16 6.39
CA VAL A 204 -24.94 -2.36 4.95
C VAL A 204 -24.27 -3.67 4.57
N LYS A 205 -24.89 -4.40 3.63
CA LYS A 205 -24.44 -5.70 3.13
C LYS A 205 -24.18 -5.61 1.63
N THR A 206 -23.28 -6.44 1.12
CA THR A 206 -23.01 -6.54 -0.32
C THR A 206 -24.27 -6.89 -1.10
N ASP A 207 -24.63 -6.05 -2.07
CA ASP A 207 -25.65 -6.37 -3.06
C ASP A 207 -25.03 -7.13 -4.24
N TRP A 208 -25.07 -8.46 -4.15
CA TRP A 208 -24.51 -9.37 -5.15
C TRP A 208 -25.12 -9.25 -6.55
N SER A 209 -26.23 -8.53 -6.74
CA SER A 209 -26.75 -8.25 -8.09
C SER A 209 -25.82 -7.36 -8.93
N HIS A 210 -24.88 -6.66 -8.28
CA HIS A 210 -23.87 -5.82 -8.92
C HIS A 210 -22.54 -6.56 -9.17
N ALA A 211 -22.45 -7.86 -8.85
CA ALA A 211 -21.26 -8.66 -9.12
C ALA A 211 -21.06 -8.90 -10.64
N PRO A 212 -19.82 -9.06 -11.12
CA PRO A 212 -18.58 -9.09 -10.34
C PRO A 212 -18.07 -7.69 -9.99
N PHE A 213 -17.69 -7.51 -8.73
CA PHE A 213 -16.96 -6.32 -8.28
C PHE A 213 -15.50 -6.47 -8.70
N THR A 214 -14.94 -5.48 -9.42
CA THR A 214 -13.58 -5.59 -9.97
C THR A 214 -12.72 -4.41 -9.57
N ALA A 215 -11.59 -4.70 -8.91
CA ALA A 215 -10.52 -3.74 -8.65
C ALA A 215 -9.38 -3.95 -9.65
N SER A 216 -8.76 -2.86 -10.09
CA SER A 216 -7.68 -2.89 -11.09
C SER A 216 -6.39 -2.32 -10.53
N TYR A 217 -5.27 -2.90 -10.96
CA TYR A 217 -3.93 -2.56 -10.49
C TYR A 217 -2.99 -2.40 -11.68
N ARG A 218 -2.08 -1.44 -11.62
CA ARG A 218 -1.01 -1.27 -12.60
C ARG A 218 0.24 -0.67 -11.96
N ASN A 219 1.32 -0.60 -12.73
CA ASN A 219 2.55 0.10 -12.35
C ASN A 219 3.07 -0.30 -10.96
N PHE A 220 3.10 -1.60 -10.68
CA PHE A 220 3.74 -2.11 -9.47
C PHE A 220 5.24 -1.84 -9.55
N ASN A 221 5.78 -1.17 -8.53
CA ASN A 221 7.19 -0.85 -8.43
C ASN A 221 7.68 -1.07 -7.01
N ALA A 222 8.76 -1.83 -6.87
CA ALA A 222 9.38 -2.14 -5.59
C ALA A 222 10.87 -1.79 -5.62
N ASP A 223 11.20 -0.59 -5.17
CA ASP A 223 12.59 -0.17 -4.92
C ASP A 223 12.95 -0.55 -3.48
N ALA A 224 13.46 -1.77 -3.29
CA ALA A 224 13.48 -2.42 -2.00
C ALA A 224 14.64 -3.44 -1.86
N CYS A 225 15.03 -3.74 -0.63
CA CYS A 225 16.00 -4.81 -0.39
C CYS A 225 15.29 -6.17 -0.46
N ILE A 226 15.58 -6.94 -1.52
CA ILE A 226 15.06 -8.30 -1.67
C ILE A 226 15.78 -9.24 -0.69
N SER A 227 15.01 -9.94 0.14
CA SER A 227 15.52 -10.97 1.03
C SER A 227 15.84 -12.24 0.25
N SER A 228 17.11 -12.63 0.25
CA SER A 228 17.59 -13.90 -0.34
C SER A 228 18.10 -14.84 0.73
N SER A 229 17.86 -16.15 0.58
CA SER A 229 18.35 -17.21 1.47
C SER A 229 19.89 -17.25 1.62
N SER A 230 20.63 -16.60 0.72
CA SER A 230 22.09 -16.53 0.69
C SER A 230 22.68 -15.30 1.40
N SER A 231 21.88 -14.35 1.88
CA SER A 231 22.38 -13.13 2.55
C SER A 231 21.85 -13.03 3.97
N SER A 232 22.75 -12.91 4.94
CA SER A 232 22.41 -12.68 6.36
C SER A 232 21.92 -11.25 6.64
N SER A 233 22.07 -10.34 5.67
CA SER A 233 21.63 -8.94 5.75
C SER A 233 21.05 -8.52 4.39
N PRO A 234 19.73 -8.57 4.17
CA PRO A 234 19.09 -8.23 2.90
C PRO A 234 19.50 -6.87 2.34
N CYS A 235 19.82 -5.90 3.20
CA CYS A 235 20.30 -4.56 2.82
C CYS A 235 21.82 -4.33 3.00
N GLY A 236 22.60 -5.32 3.44
CA GLY A 236 24.02 -5.13 3.81
C GLY A 236 25.03 -5.41 2.70
N SER A 237 24.62 -6.06 1.61
CA SER A 237 25.56 -6.58 0.60
C SER A 237 24.89 -6.92 -0.75
N GLN A 238 24.22 -5.95 -1.38
CA GLN A 238 23.72 -6.11 -2.75
C GLN A 238 24.60 -5.33 -3.76
N PRO A 239 25.16 -5.99 -4.81
CA PRO A 239 25.93 -5.31 -5.85
C PRO A 239 25.07 -4.45 -6.80
N SER A 240 23.73 -4.54 -6.71
CA SER A 240 22.77 -3.73 -7.46
C SER A 240 22.33 -2.45 -6.73
N LEU A 241 22.94 -2.13 -5.59
CA LEU A 241 22.73 -0.86 -4.88
C LEU A 241 23.40 0.28 -5.68
N SER A 242 22.80 0.67 -6.79
CA SER A 242 23.22 1.80 -7.60
C SER A 242 23.03 3.10 -6.83
N SER A 243 24.06 3.53 -6.09
CA SER A 243 24.46 4.91 -5.76
C SER A 243 23.44 6.00 -5.34
N ASN A 244 22.13 5.77 -5.20
CA ASN A 244 21.14 6.79 -4.80
C ASN A 244 19.88 6.17 -4.15
N ASN A 245 20.04 5.34 -3.12
CA ASN A 245 18.89 4.82 -2.34
C ASN A 245 18.31 5.91 -1.42
N ALA A 246 17.86 7.02 -2.00
CA ALA A 246 17.32 8.17 -1.27
C ALA A 246 16.20 7.74 -0.31
N TRP A 247 15.40 6.73 -0.69
CA TRP A 247 14.32 6.17 0.13
C TRP A 247 14.80 5.55 1.46
N PHE A 248 16.01 4.97 1.52
CA PHE A 248 16.51 4.24 2.69
C PHE A 248 16.75 5.15 3.90
N SER A 249 17.03 6.43 3.64
CA SER A 249 17.16 7.47 4.67
C SER A 249 16.16 8.60 4.47
N GLN A 250 15.12 8.39 3.66
CA GLN A 250 14.16 9.45 3.36
C GLN A 250 13.37 9.82 4.60
N GLU A 251 13.19 11.13 4.76
CA GLU A 251 12.42 11.76 5.82
C GLU A 251 11.48 12.78 5.20
N LEU A 252 10.36 13.05 5.86
CA LEU A 252 9.52 14.18 5.49
C LEU A 252 10.23 15.47 5.93
N ASP A 253 10.37 16.43 5.02
CA ASP A 253 10.80 17.78 5.40
C ASP A 253 9.67 18.54 6.12
N SER A 254 9.94 19.77 6.56
CA SER A 254 8.96 20.63 7.24
C SER A 254 7.71 20.87 6.39
N THR A 255 7.89 21.09 5.08
CA THR A 255 6.81 21.39 4.15
C THR A 255 5.90 20.16 3.99
N ALA A 256 6.49 18.99 3.82
CA ALA A 256 5.78 17.72 3.71
C ALA A 256 5.02 17.38 5.00
N HIS A 257 5.60 17.68 6.18
CA HIS A 257 4.89 17.54 7.46
C HIS A 257 3.69 18.50 7.58
N GLU A 258 3.82 19.75 7.13
CA GLU A 258 2.71 20.72 7.14
C GLU A 258 1.59 20.31 6.18
N ASN A 259 1.96 19.84 4.99
CA ASN A 259 1.01 19.29 4.03
C ASN A 259 0.28 18.08 4.60
N MET A 260 1.01 17.12 5.19
CA MET A 260 0.40 15.95 5.84
C MET A 260 -0.57 16.36 6.95
N LYS A 261 -0.21 17.36 7.79
CA LYS A 261 -1.13 17.90 8.82
C LYS A 261 -2.37 18.53 8.21
N SER A 262 -2.25 19.24 7.09
CA SER A 262 -3.38 19.81 6.36
C SER A 262 -4.31 18.73 5.83
N ILE A 263 -3.76 17.67 5.22
CA ILE A 263 -4.52 16.51 4.76
C ILE A 263 -5.23 15.83 5.93
N GLN A 264 -4.51 15.54 7.03
CA GLN A 264 -5.08 14.94 8.22
C GLN A 264 -6.22 15.80 8.81
N LYS A 265 -6.07 17.13 8.82
CA LYS A 265 -7.11 18.03 9.32
C LYS A 265 -8.40 17.97 8.49
N ASN A 266 -8.28 17.82 7.17
CA ASN A 266 -9.42 17.93 6.25
C ASN A 266 -10.07 16.57 5.95
N TYR A 267 -9.30 15.48 5.99
CA TYR A 267 -9.72 14.19 5.44
C TYR A 267 -9.66 13.02 6.44
N MET A 268 -8.97 13.16 7.58
CA MET A 268 -8.91 12.08 8.58
C MET A 268 -10.22 12.02 9.38
N ILE A 269 -10.84 10.85 9.39
CA ILE A 269 -12.12 10.62 10.09
C ILE A 269 -11.97 9.81 11.38
N TYR A 270 -10.86 9.08 11.53
CA TYR A 270 -10.54 8.35 12.76
C TYR A 270 -9.02 8.34 12.99
N ASN A 271 -8.64 8.47 14.26
CA ASN A 271 -7.26 8.37 14.70
C ASN A 271 -7.17 7.69 16.08
N TYR A 272 -6.54 6.51 16.12
CA TYR A 272 -6.34 5.76 17.36
C TYR A 272 -5.63 6.59 18.45
N CYS A 273 -4.73 7.51 18.06
CA CYS A 273 -4.01 8.41 18.97
C CYS A 273 -4.91 9.43 19.68
N THR A 274 -6.21 9.48 19.36
CA THR A 274 -7.17 10.40 19.99
C THR A 274 -8.39 9.68 20.56
N ASP A 275 -8.46 8.34 20.41
CA ASP A 275 -9.57 7.53 20.90
C ASP A 275 -9.38 7.17 22.39
N THR A 276 -9.81 8.11 23.24
CA THR A 276 -9.77 7.92 24.70
C THR A 276 -10.77 6.88 25.20
N LYS A 277 -11.78 6.51 24.41
CA LYS A 277 -12.72 5.44 24.77
C LYS A 277 -12.06 4.07 24.61
N ARG A 278 -11.27 3.90 23.56
CA ARG A 278 -10.52 2.66 23.29
C ARG A 278 -9.28 2.52 24.18
N PHE A 279 -8.65 3.63 24.55
CA PHE A 279 -7.46 3.66 25.40
C PHE A 279 -7.67 4.44 26.70
N PRO A 280 -8.53 3.96 27.62
CA PRO A 280 -8.88 4.68 28.84
C PRO A 280 -7.75 4.76 29.87
N GLN A 281 -6.75 3.87 29.78
CA GLN A 281 -5.59 3.83 30.69
C GLN A 281 -4.38 4.63 30.19
N GLY A 282 -4.54 5.38 29.10
CA GLY A 282 -3.48 6.17 28.48
C GLY A 282 -3.23 5.77 27.03
N MET A 283 -2.82 6.75 26.24
CA MET A 283 -2.50 6.57 24.82
C MET A 283 -1.33 5.58 24.65
N PRO A 284 -1.30 4.80 23.55
CA PRO A 284 -0.08 4.09 23.17
C PRO A 284 1.09 5.08 23.04
N GLN A 285 2.30 4.71 23.47
CA GLN A 285 3.50 5.57 23.59
C GLN A 285 3.97 6.29 22.30
N ASN A 286 3.29 6.09 21.17
CA ASN A 286 3.58 6.64 19.85
C ASN A 286 3.05 8.05 19.56
N VAL A 287 2.46 8.75 20.53
CA VAL A 287 1.93 10.09 20.28
C VAL A 287 3.03 11.12 20.54
N PRO A 288 3.54 11.86 19.52
CA PRO A 288 4.42 12.99 19.79
C PRO A 288 3.71 13.98 20.71
N PRO A 289 4.39 14.63 21.67
CA PRO A 289 3.78 15.58 22.61
C PRO A 289 3.08 16.79 21.97
N GLN A 290 3.09 16.94 20.64
CA GLN A 290 2.65 18.13 19.92
C GLN A 290 1.22 18.09 19.35
N ILE A 291 0.40 17.08 19.68
CA ILE A 291 -1.06 17.14 19.42
C ILE A 291 -1.80 17.35 20.73
N PHE A 292 -1.53 18.48 21.37
CA PHE A 292 -2.38 19.03 22.42
C PHE A 292 -2.70 20.47 22.05
N HIS A 293 -3.78 20.66 21.29
CA HIS A 293 -4.77 21.70 21.57
C HIS A 293 -6.05 21.45 20.74
N ARG A 294 -7.14 21.21 21.49
CA ARG A 294 -8.51 21.67 21.20
C ARG A 294 -9.33 20.91 20.16
N TYR A 295 -9.93 19.79 20.59
CA TYR A 295 -11.31 19.44 20.22
C TYR A 295 -12.04 18.95 21.48
N ARG A 296 -12.62 19.89 22.23
CA ARG A 296 -13.68 19.62 23.19
C ARG A 296 -14.99 19.75 22.42
N GLY A 297 -15.75 18.67 22.35
CA GLY A 297 -17.17 18.70 22.01
C GLY A 297 -17.50 18.19 20.62
N ASN A 298 -17.79 16.89 20.51
CA ASN A 298 -19.16 16.49 20.19
C ASN A 298 -19.38 15.06 20.72
N LYS A 299 -20.50 14.84 21.40
CA LYS A 299 -20.92 13.51 21.84
C LYS A 299 -21.65 12.85 20.67
N ASP A 300 -21.58 11.52 20.65
CA ASP A 300 -22.25 10.60 19.73
C ASP A 300 -21.50 10.22 18.45
N CYS A 301 -20.62 9.22 18.60
CA CYS A 301 -20.74 8.00 17.80
C CYS A 301 -20.21 6.81 18.63
N HIS A 302 -20.96 5.71 18.58
CA HIS A 302 -21.01 4.66 19.61
C HIS A 302 -20.57 3.32 19.01
N LYS A 303 -19.77 2.59 19.81
CA LYS A 303 -19.65 1.13 19.96
C LYS A 303 -19.17 0.27 18.77
N GLN A 304 -18.16 -0.55 19.14
CA GLN A 304 -17.76 -1.86 18.61
C GLN A 304 -16.83 -1.92 17.39
N ILE A 305 -15.53 -1.67 17.62
CA ILE A 305 -14.43 -2.28 16.87
C ILE A 305 -13.38 -2.75 17.87
N ASN A 306 -13.63 -3.83 18.61
CA ASN A 306 -12.63 -4.36 19.56
C ASN A 306 -12.72 -5.86 19.87
N SER A 307 -13.49 -6.64 19.12
CA SER A 307 -13.45 -8.09 19.22
C SER A 307 -13.76 -8.62 17.84
N PHE A 308 -12.77 -9.06 17.07
CA PHE A 308 -12.89 -10.17 16.09
C PHE A 308 -11.68 -10.37 15.14
N ILE A 309 -10.60 -9.58 15.22
CA ILE A 309 -9.41 -9.78 14.35
C ILE A 309 -8.70 -11.15 14.58
N HIS A 310 -9.15 -11.95 15.56
CA HIS A 310 -8.51 -13.21 15.97
C HIS A 310 -9.12 -14.52 15.42
N SER A 311 -10.23 -14.52 14.67
CA SER A 311 -10.93 -15.79 14.41
C SER A 311 -11.12 -16.24 12.95
N HIS A 312 -11.00 -15.38 11.92
CA HIS A 312 -11.46 -15.80 10.58
C HIS A 312 -10.61 -15.26 9.42
N PHE A 313 -9.34 -15.66 9.34
CA PHE A 313 -8.58 -15.55 8.08
C PHE A 313 -7.67 -16.78 7.95
N CYS A 314 -8.26 -17.88 7.50
CA CYS A 314 -7.56 -18.99 6.86
C CYS A 314 -7.29 -18.64 5.40
#